data_AF-A0A2A8VC37-F1
#
_entry.id   AF-A0A2A8VC37-F1
#
_cell.length_a   1.000
_cell.length_b   1.000
_cell.length_c   1.000
_cell.angle_alpha   90.00
_cell.angle_beta   90.00
_cell.angle_gamma   90.00
#
_symmetry.space_group_name_H-M   'P 1'
#
loop_
_entity.id
_entity.type
_entity.pdbx_description
1 polymer ?
#
loop_
_entity_poly.entity_id
_entity_poly.type
_entity_poly.pdbx_seq_one_letter_code
_entity_poly.pdbx_strand_id
1 'polypeptide(L)'
;MKIRDELNRTLDYACDELTDILQDIKSHREHEMDELKHKIKRYEDKKRAEETFYRSLSPVRKFFASRPPSHHQAVEYMVHVKDRLKQINVIKDRIRQIDQVIALCRDHSSEEEVEVTSMMTEEILNYRKGQE
;
A
#
# COMPACT_ATOMS: atom_id res chain seq x y z
N MET A 1 -22.81 17.23 1.09
CA MET A 1 -21.75 17.43 2.11
C MET A 1 -20.53 17.92 1.36
N LYS A 2 -19.96 19.03 1.80
CA LYS A 2 -18.81 19.65 1.14
C LYS A 2 -17.54 19.00 1.66
N ILE A 3 -16.76 18.45 0.75
CA ILE A 3 -15.40 18.02 1.03
C ILE A 3 -14.52 19.22 0.74
N ARG A 4 -13.77 19.70 1.73
CA ARG A 4 -12.76 20.75 1.55
C ARG A 4 -11.37 20.16 1.69
N ASP A 5 -10.46 20.56 0.81
CA ASP A 5 -9.05 20.25 0.99
C ASP A 5 -8.20 21.45 1.42
N GLU A 6 -6.96 21.16 1.77
CA GLU A 6 -5.95 22.14 2.20
C GLU A 6 -5.57 23.15 1.09
N LEU A 7 -5.99 22.89 -0.15
CA LEU A 7 -5.84 23.78 -1.30
C LEU A 7 -7.12 24.59 -1.57
N ASN A 8 -8.09 24.56 -0.65
CA ASN A 8 -9.42 25.17 -0.77
C ASN A 8 -10.25 24.67 -1.98
N ARG A 9 -9.97 23.46 -2.49
CA ARG A 9 -10.87 22.80 -3.44
C ARG A 9 -12.07 22.29 -2.66
N THR A 10 -13.25 22.57 -3.18
CA THR A 10 -14.51 22.08 -2.61
C THR A 10 -15.20 21.16 -3.59
N LEU A 11 -15.61 19.98 -3.11
CA LEU A 11 -16.42 19.04 -3.87
C LEU A 11 -17.70 18.76 -3.08
N ASP A 12 -18.84 18.72 -3.74
CA ASP A 12 -20.11 18.37 -3.09
C ASP A 12 -20.46 16.92 -3.40
N TYR A 13 -20.57 16.11 -2.35
CA TYR A 13 -20.98 14.71 -2.43
C TYR A 13 -22.02 14.40 -1.36
N ALA A 14 -22.94 13.48 -1.66
CA ALA A 14 -23.74 12.85 -0.61
C ALA A 14 -22.84 11.94 0.25
N CYS A 15 -23.09 11.85 1.56
CA CYS A 15 -22.29 10.99 2.45
C CYS A 15 -22.28 9.53 1.99
N ASP A 16 -23.41 9.03 1.50
CA ASP A 16 -23.55 7.66 1.01
C ASP A 16 -22.68 7.43 -0.24
N GLU A 17 -22.79 8.32 -1.23
CA GLU A 17 -21.98 8.28 -2.46
C GLU A 17 -20.49 8.38 -2.17
N LEU A 18 -20.09 9.28 -1.27
CA LEU A 18 -18.69 9.42 -0.86
C LEU A 18 -18.19 8.16 -0.17
N THR A 19 -19.00 7.58 0.72
CA THR A 19 -18.63 6.36 1.44
C THR A 19 -18.43 5.20 0.48
N ASP A 20 -19.30 5.04 -0.52
CA ASP A 20 -19.16 4.00 -1.53
C ASP A 20 -17.88 4.16 -2.36
N ILE A 21 -17.60 5.38 -2.82
CA ILE A 21 -16.35 5.69 -3.57
C ILE A 21 -15.12 5.39 -2.70
N LEU A 22 -15.12 5.84 -1.46
CA LEU A 22 -14.00 5.64 -0.53
C LEU A 22 -13.80 4.15 -0.19
N GLN A 23 -14.89 3.39 -0.07
CA GLN A 23 -14.83 1.95 0.20
C GLN A 23 -14.23 1.18 -0.98
N ASP A 24 -14.51 1.60 -2.22
CA ASP A 24 -13.90 0.99 -3.40
C ASP A 24 -12.41 1.34 -3.52
N ILE A 25 -12.05 2.61 -3.33
CA ILE A 25 -10.64 3.04 -3.27
C ILE A 25 -9.89 2.26 -2.20
N LYS A 26 -10.47 2.12 -1.00
CA LYS A 26 -9.90 1.30 0.08
C LYS A 26 -9.66 -0.13 -0.37
N SER A 27 -10.64 -0.76 -1.01
CA SER A 27 -10.54 -2.16 -1.49
C SER A 27 -9.41 -2.32 -2.51
N HIS A 28 -9.27 -1.38 -3.44
CA HIS A 28 -8.16 -1.34 -4.39
C HIS A 28 -6.79 -1.21 -3.70
N ARG A 29 -6.69 -0.37 -2.68
CA ARG A 29 -5.45 -0.19 -1.88
C ARG A 29 -5.11 -1.42 -1.04
N GLU A 30 -6.10 -2.08 -0.48
CA GLU A 30 -5.92 -3.35 0.23
C GLU A 30 -5.39 -4.44 -0.70
N HIS A 31 -5.91 -4.52 -1.93
CA HIS A 31 -5.40 -5.43 -2.95
C HIS A 31 -3.93 -5.13 -3.30
N GLU A 32 -3.58 -3.86 -3.54
CA GLU A 32 -2.20 -3.43 -3.81
C GLU A 32 -1.25 -3.82 -2.66
N MET A 33 -1.69 -3.62 -1.41
CA MET A 33 -0.94 -4.03 -0.23
C MET A 33 -0.70 -5.55 -0.20
N ASP A 34 -1.71 -6.36 -0.54
CA ASP A 34 -1.59 -7.82 -0.56
C ASP A 34 -0.68 -8.31 -1.68
N GLU A 35 -0.67 -7.64 -2.84
CA GLU A 35 0.33 -7.92 -3.87
C GLU A 35 1.76 -7.67 -3.36
N LEU A 36 1.99 -6.56 -2.67
CA LEU A 36 3.32 -6.24 -2.12
C LEU A 36 3.76 -7.30 -1.10
N LYS A 37 2.85 -7.72 -0.20
CA LYS A 37 3.12 -8.82 0.75
C LYS A 37 3.45 -10.12 0.01
N HIS A 38 2.70 -10.45 -1.04
CA HIS A 38 2.96 -11.65 -1.82
C HIS A 38 4.34 -11.60 -2.52
N LYS A 39 4.70 -10.44 -3.08
CA LYS A 39 6.00 -10.21 -3.71
C LYS A 39 7.16 -10.32 -2.70
N ILE A 40 6.98 -9.87 -1.45
CA ILE A 40 7.95 -10.06 -0.35
C ILE A 40 8.07 -11.55 -0.01
N LYS A 41 6.94 -12.22 0.25
CA LYS A 41 6.92 -13.64 0.63
C LYS A 41 7.63 -14.52 -0.42
N ARG A 42 7.36 -14.30 -1.71
CA ARG A 42 8.05 -15.02 -2.80
C ARG A 42 9.56 -14.82 -2.79
N TYR A 43 10.03 -13.62 -2.49
CA TYR A 43 11.47 -13.35 -2.38
C TYR A 43 12.09 -14.08 -1.20
N GLU A 44 11.45 -14.03 -0.03
CA GLU A 44 11.93 -14.71 1.18
C GLU A 44 11.93 -16.24 1.04
N ASP A 45 10.87 -16.81 0.47
CA ASP A 45 10.78 -18.26 0.24
C ASP A 45 11.87 -18.73 -0.74
N LYS A 46 12.13 -17.95 -1.79
CA LYS A 46 13.25 -18.21 -2.71
C LYS A 46 14.60 -18.17 -1.98
N LYS A 47 14.85 -17.14 -1.16
CA LYS A 47 16.09 -17.02 -0.39
C LYS A 47 16.25 -18.16 0.62
N ARG A 48 15.19 -18.55 1.32
CA ARG A 48 15.21 -19.69 2.25
C ARG A 48 15.54 -21.00 1.53
N ALA A 49 15.00 -21.21 0.33
CA ALA A 49 15.30 -22.38 -0.48
C ALA A 49 16.78 -22.39 -0.93
N GLU A 50 17.30 -21.25 -1.42
CA GLU A 50 18.71 -21.10 -1.79
C GLU A 50 19.65 -21.38 -0.61
N GLU A 51 19.35 -20.85 0.58
CA GLU A 51 20.13 -21.08 1.78
C GLU A 51 20.08 -22.54 2.25
N THR A 52 18.90 -23.16 2.21
CA THR A 52 18.71 -24.56 2.59
C THR A 52 19.49 -25.48 1.65
N PHE A 53 19.39 -25.23 0.35
CA PHE A 53 20.17 -25.93 -0.67
C PHE A 53 21.67 -25.77 -0.41
N TYR A 54 22.16 -24.54 -0.25
CA TYR A 54 23.57 -24.29 0.02
C TYR A 54 24.05 -24.99 1.31
N ARG A 55 23.26 -24.94 2.39
CA ARG A 55 23.57 -25.63 3.66
C ARG A 55 23.72 -27.14 3.46
N SER A 56 22.84 -27.75 2.66
CA SER A 56 22.85 -29.19 2.34
C SER A 56 24.05 -29.66 1.50
N LEU A 57 24.77 -28.75 0.83
CA LEU A 57 25.94 -29.09 0.03
C LEU A 57 27.13 -29.54 0.89
N SER A 58 27.89 -30.52 0.37
CA SER A 58 29.16 -30.94 0.96
C SER A 58 30.22 -29.83 0.87
N PRO A 59 31.26 -29.83 1.72
CA PRO A 59 32.30 -28.80 1.72
C PRO A 59 32.98 -28.60 0.35
N VAL A 60 33.24 -29.70 -0.37
CA VAL A 60 33.83 -29.65 -1.72
C VAL A 60 32.90 -28.92 -2.69
N ARG A 61 31.58 -29.23 -2.68
CA ARG A 61 30.61 -28.55 -3.54
C ARG A 61 30.41 -27.08 -3.16
N LYS A 62 30.49 -26.73 -1.87
CA LYS A 62 30.45 -25.33 -1.40
C LYS A 62 31.62 -24.50 -1.93
N PHE A 63 32.80 -25.10 -2.04
CA PHE A 63 33.98 -24.41 -2.58
C PHE A 63 33.79 -24.03 -4.06
N PHE A 64 33.12 -24.88 -4.85
CA PHE A 64 32.82 -24.59 -6.26
C PHE A 64 31.54 -23.78 -6.47
N ALA A 65 30.62 -23.76 -5.50
CA ALA A 65 29.40 -22.94 -5.55
C ALA A 65 29.73 -21.49 -5.13
N SER A 66 30.21 -20.69 -6.08
CA SER A 66 30.52 -19.28 -5.85
C SER A 66 29.32 -18.55 -5.23
N ARG A 67 29.50 -18.05 -3.99
CA ARG A 67 28.45 -17.31 -3.27
C ARG A 67 28.53 -15.83 -3.66
N PRO A 68 27.41 -15.18 -4.03
CA PRO A 68 27.43 -13.75 -4.31
C PRO A 68 27.91 -12.96 -3.08
N PRO A 69 28.66 -11.85 -3.28
CA PRO A 69 29.18 -11.06 -2.17
C PRO A 69 28.06 -10.56 -1.25
N SER A 70 28.35 -10.49 0.06
CA SER A 70 27.39 -10.08 1.09
C SER A 70 26.70 -8.75 0.80
N HIS A 71 27.41 -7.81 0.18
CA HIS A 71 26.87 -6.50 -0.20
C HIS A 71 25.70 -6.61 -1.19
N HIS A 72 25.81 -7.47 -2.21
CA HIS A 72 24.71 -7.67 -3.18
C HIS A 72 23.47 -8.23 -2.50
N GLN A 73 23.65 -9.17 -1.56
CA GLN A 73 22.54 -9.76 -0.80
C GLN A 73 21.82 -8.70 0.06
N ALA A 74 22.57 -7.78 0.68
CA ALA A 74 22.01 -6.70 1.48
C ALA A 74 21.21 -5.68 0.63
N VAL A 75 21.74 -5.32 -0.54
CA VAL A 75 21.04 -4.42 -1.48
C VAL A 75 19.76 -5.05 -2.00
N GLU A 76 19.80 -6.33 -2.40
CA GLU A 76 18.60 -7.07 -2.83
C GLU A 76 17.53 -7.07 -1.74
N TYR A 77 17.91 -7.34 -0.49
CA TYR A 77 16.98 -7.37 0.64
C TYR A 77 16.37 -5.98 0.90
N MET A 78 17.18 -4.92 0.80
CA MET A 78 16.69 -3.55 0.96
C MET A 78 15.59 -3.22 -0.06
N VAL A 79 15.84 -3.49 -1.34
CA VAL A 79 14.89 -3.17 -2.42
C VAL A 79 13.66 -4.07 -2.41
N HIS A 80 13.84 -5.38 -2.21
CA HIS A 80 12.74 -6.34 -2.34
C HIS A 80 11.91 -6.51 -1.08
N VAL A 81 12.43 -6.13 0.09
CA VAL A 81 11.73 -6.24 1.37
C VAL A 81 11.52 -4.87 2.00
N LYS A 82 12.59 -4.16 2.37
CA LYS A 82 12.46 -2.92 3.16
C LYS A 82 11.68 -1.83 2.43
N ASP A 83 11.98 -1.58 1.16
CA ASP A 83 11.29 -0.52 0.42
C ASP A 83 9.83 -0.86 0.14
N ARG A 84 9.52 -2.15 -0.06
CA ARG A 84 8.13 -2.62 -0.17
C ARG A 84 7.36 -2.53 1.14
N LEU A 85 8.00 -2.80 2.28
CA LEU A 85 7.40 -2.57 3.59
C LEU A 85 7.10 -1.09 3.84
N LYS A 86 7.98 -0.19 3.40
CA LYS A 86 7.69 1.26 3.44
C LYS A 86 6.45 1.61 2.60
N GLN A 87 6.35 1.06 1.39
CA GLN A 87 5.16 1.24 0.55
C GLN A 87 3.88 0.73 1.23
N ILE A 88 3.94 -0.45 1.86
CA ILE A 88 2.83 -1.00 2.65
C ILE A 88 2.44 -0.03 3.78
N ASN A 89 3.40 0.56 4.49
CA ASN A 89 3.09 1.52 5.56
C ASN A 89 2.40 2.78 5.02
N VAL A 90 2.86 3.31 3.88
CA VAL A 90 2.18 4.44 3.21
C VAL A 90 0.75 4.07 2.83
N ILE A 91 0.52 2.87 2.30
CA ILE A 91 -0.82 2.39 1.96
C ILE A 91 -1.70 2.26 3.22
N LYS A 92 -1.16 1.74 4.33
CA LYS A 92 -1.88 1.64 5.60
C LYS A 92 -2.31 3.00 6.15
N ASP A 93 -1.42 3.98 6.09
CA ASP A 93 -1.73 5.34 6.55
C ASP A 93 -2.86 5.95 5.70
N ARG A 94 -2.87 5.70 4.38
CA ARG A 94 -3.96 6.12 3.49
C ARG A 94 -5.28 5.44 3.82
N ILE A 95 -5.28 4.12 4.01
CA ILE A 95 -6.49 3.38 4.42
C ILE A 95 -7.03 3.95 5.74
N ARG A 96 -6.15 4.29 6.69
CA ARG A 96 -6.56 4.90 7.95
C ARG A 96 -7.24 6.27 7.75
N GLN A 97 -6.72 7.10 6.85
CA GLN A 97 -7.36 8.38 6.51
C GLN A 97 -8.73 8.17 5.87
N ILE A 98 -8.85 7.20 4.96
CA ILE A 98 -10.14 6.81 4.36
C ILE A 98 -11.13 6.37 5.44
N ASP A 99 -10.71 5.50 6.36
CA ASP A 99 -11.56 5.01 7.45
C ASP A 99 -12.03 6.14 8.38
N GLN A 100 -11.19 7.14 8.62
CA GLN A 100 -11.57 8.33 9.39
C GLN A 100 -12.67 9.13 8.68
N VAL A 101 -12.54 9.36 7.37
CA VAL A 101 -13.56 10.10 6.61
C VAL A 101 -14.87 9.32 6.54
N ILE A 102 -14.83 8.00 6.33
CA ILE A 102 -16.03 7.14 6.37
C ILE A 102 -16.69 7.20 7.74
N ALA A 103 -15.92 7.19 8.84
CA ALA A 103 -16.47 7.32 10.19
C ALA A 103 -17.14 8.68 10.41
N LEU A 104 -16.51 9.77 9.96
CA LEU A 104 -17.09 11.12 10.03
C LEU A 104 -18.43 11.22 9.26
N CYS A 105 -18.51 10.59 8.08
CA CYS A 105 -19.74 10.54 7.29
C CYS A 105 -20.87 9.81 8.03
N ARG A 106 -20.55 8.79 8.83
CA ARG A 106 -21.53 8.00 9.61
C ARG A 106 -21.98 8.70 10.89
N ASP A 107 -21.05 9.33 11.60
CA ASP A 107 -21.31 9.92 12.91
C ASP A 107 -21.90 11.34 12.81
N HIS A 108 -21.57 12.08 11.75
CA HIS A 108 -21.94 13.49 11.57
C HIS A 108 -22.67 13.75 10.25
N SER A 109 -23.78 13.04 9.99
CA SER A 109 -24.61 13.32 8.79
C SER A 109 -25.20 14.75 8.74
N SER A 110 -24.99 15.57 9.79
CA SER A 110 -25.42 16.97 9.87
C SER A 110 -24.29 17.99 9.72
N GLU A 111 -23.01 17.58 9.72
CA GLU A 111 -21.91 18.51 9.44
C GLU A 111 -21.83 18.72 7.93
N GLU A 112 -21.98 19.97 7.49
CA GLU A 112 -22.00 20.31 6.07
C GLU A 112 -20.61 20.20 5.41
N GLU A 113 -19.53 20.10 6.18
CA GLU A 113 -18.16 20.17 5.67
C GLU A 113 -17.21 19.17 6.35
N VAL A 114 -16.47 18.40 5.54
CA VAL A 114 -15.41 17.48 5.99
C VAL A 114 -14.10 17.90 5.34
N GLU A 115 -13.08 18.12 6.17
CA GLU A 115 -11.72 18.39 5.71
C GLU A 115 -10.99 17.09 5.36
N VAL A 116 -10.43 17.03 4.16
CA VAL A 116 -9.61 15.91 3.67
C VAL A 116 -8.30 16.43 3.09
N THR A 117 -7.30 15.56 3.01
CA THR A 117 -6.04 15.93 2.35
C THR A 117 -6.26 16.07 0.84
N SER A 118 -5.57 17.02 0.19
CA SER A 118 -5.63 17.26 -1.26
C SER A 118 -5.34 16.01 -2.10
N MET A 119 -4.48 15.13 -1.59
CA MET A 119 -4.18 13.83 -2.20
C MET A 119 -5.41 12.91 -2.29
N MET A 120 -6.30 12.91 -1.27
CA MET A 120 -7.54 12.14 -1.30
C MET A 120 -8.53 12.74 -2.30
N THR A 121 -8.63 14.08 -2.36
CA THR A 121 -9.44 14.78 -3.36
C THR A 121 -9.02 14.39 -4.78
N GLU A 122 -7.72 14.29 -5.04
CA GLU A 122 -7.20 13.84 -6.33
C GLU A 122 -7.51 12.37 -6.61
N GLU A 123 -7.42 11.48 -5.62
CA GLU A 123 -7.81 10.08 -5.78
C GLU A 123 -9.31 9.94 -6.11
N ILE A 124 -10.18 10.67 -5.41
CA ILE A 124 -11.63 10.70 -5.68
C ILE A 124 -11.91 11.22 -7.10
N LEU A 125 -11.26 12.31 -7.51
CA LEU A 125 -11.41 12.86 -8.86
C LEU A 125 -10.92 11.91 -9.96
N ASN A 126 -9.80 11.23 -9.72
CA ASN A 126 -9.24 10.26 -10.67
C ASN A 126 -10.13 9.02 -10.77
N TYR A 127 -10.69 8.56 -9.64
CA TYR A 127 -11.66 7.47 -9.64
C TYR A 127 -12.88 7.79 -10.51
N ARG A 128 -13.43 9.00 -10.37
CA ARG A 128 -14.55 9.47 -11.19
C ARG A 128 -14.21 9.56 -12.68
N LYS A 129 -13.04 10.11 -13.03
CA LYS A 129 -12.57 10.19 -14.42
C LYS A 129 -12.29 8.84 -15.06
N GLY A 130 -12.00 7.81 -14.25
CA GLY A 130 -11.80 6.45 -14.73
C GLY A 130 -13.10 5.69 -15.03
N GLN A 131 -14.27 6.27 -14.69
CA GLN A 131 -15.59 5.70 -14.92
C GLN A 131 -16.33 6.34 -16.12
N GLU A 132 -15.81 7.44 -16.68
CA GLU A 132 -16.27 8.09 -17.93
C GLU A 132 -15.50 7.56 -19.15
#